data_AF-A0A7C6UKH3-F1
#
_entry.id   AF-A0A7C6UKH3-F1
#
_cell.length_a   1.000
_cell.length_b   1.000
_cell.length_c   1.000
_cell.angle_alpha   90.00
_cell.angle_beta   90.00
_cell.angle_gamma   90.00
#
_symmetry.space_group_name_H-M   'P 1'
#
loop_
_entity.id
_entity.type
_entity.pdbx_description
1 polymer ?
#
loop_
_entity_poly.entity_id
_entity_poly.type
_entity_poly.pdbx_seq_one_letter_code
_entity_poly.pdbx_strand_id
1 'polypeptide(L)'
;NVLLAEVDVPYDKLYEMDDINEEFKQADAAIIVGACDVVNPAANTAEGTPIYGMPVLQAQEAKNVIVCNLDTKPGYSGVDNTLYEMPHVHLILGNAADTVAKLTNELQAQDQVVAQQPTTEAKAKETAKPSPASILKSAKKVIIVPGYGMAVAQAQSQVKHLMDTLEANGTEVKFAIHPVAGRMPGHMNVLLAEVDVPYDKLYEMDDINEEFKQADAAIIVGACDVVNPAANTAEGTPIYGMPVLQAQEAKNVIVCNLDTKPGYSGVDNTLYEMPHVHLILGNAADTVAKLTNELR
;
A
#
# COMPACT_ATOMS: atom_id res chain seq x y z
N ASN A 1 -4.47 -1.29 -15.24
CA ASN A 1 -3.46 -0.40 -15.84
C ASN A 1 -2.75 0.49 -14.82
N VAL A 2 -3.47 1.31 -14.03
CA VAL A 2 -2.83 2.24 -13.07
C VAL A 2 -2.00 1.53 -11.99
N LEU A 3 -2.56 0.54 -11.28
CA LEU A 3 -1.85 -0.17 -10.20
C LEU A 3 -0.63 -0.98 -10.69
N LEU A 4 -0.64 -1.47 -11.93
CA LEU A 4 0.48 -2.23 -12.51
C LEU A 4 1.62 -1.30 -12.95
N ALA A 5 1.29 -0.11 -13.46
CA ALA A 5 2.28 0.91 -13.77
C ALA A 5 2.99 1.44 -12.50
N GLU A 6 2.33 1.40 -11.33
CA GLU A 6 2.93 1.79 -10.04
C GLU A 6 4.02 0.82 -9.53
N VAL A 7 4.10 -0.38 -10.08
CA VAL A 7 5.16 -1.37 -9.81
C VAL A 7 6.06 -1.59 -11.04
N ASP A 8 6.19 -0.54 -11.86
CA ASP A 8 7.05 -0.48 -13.05
C ASP A 8 6.73 -1.52 -14.13
N VAL A 9 5.47 -2.01 -14.21
CA VAL A 9 5.03 -2.76 -15.40
C VAL A 9 4.97 -1.78 -16.58
N PRO A 10 5.75 -2.01 -17.65
CA PRO A 10 5.79 -1.10 -18.78
C PRO A 10 4.42 -0.97 -19.45
N TYR A 11 4.02 0.25 -19.82
CA TYR A 11 2.71 0.50 -20.44
C TYR A 11 2.51 -0.25 -21.77
N ASP A 12 3.58 -0.54 -22.52
CA ASP A 12 3.54 -1.36 -23.74
C ASP A 12 3.29 -2.85 -23.45
N LYS A 13 3.21 -3.24 -22.18
CA LYS A 13 2.79 -4.57 -21.70
C LYS A 13 1.37 -4.58 -21.14
N LEU A 14 0.68 -3.43 -21.13
CA LEU A 14 -0.68 -3.28 -20.65
C LEU A 14 -1.63 -3.12 -21.83
N TYR A 15 -2.57 -4.06 -21.97
CA TYR A 15 -3.52 -4.10 -23.08
C TYR A 15 -4.94 -4.07 -22.53
N GLU A 16 -5.84 -3.38 -23.25
CA GLU A 16 -7.27 -3.47 -22.98
C GLU A 16 -7.83 -4.80 -23.49
N MET A 17 -9.00 -5.19 -22.99
CA MET A 17 -9.61 -6.49 -23.28
C MET A 17 -9.79 -6.74 -24.78
N ASP A 18 -10.26 -5.72 -25.53
CA ASP A 18 -10.52 -5.84 -26.97
C ASP A 18 -9.23 -6.07 -27.77
N ASP A 19 -8.09 -5.59 -27.28
CA ASP A 19 -6.80 -5.72 -27.94
C ASP A 19 -6.10 -7.05 -27.62
N ILE A 20 -6.28 -7.57 -26.39
CA ILE A 20 -5.53 -8.75 -25.91
C ILE A 20 -6.23 -10.09 -26.19
N ASN A 21 -7.55 -10.10 -26.42
CA ASN A 21 -8.31 -11.35 -26.51
C ASN A 21 -7.83 -12.28 -27.64
N GLU A 22 -7.46 -11.75 -28.80
CA GLU A 22 -6.95 -12.56 -29.92
C GLU A 22 -5.56 -13.15 -29.64
N GLU A 23 -4.77 -12.54 -28.75
CA GLU A 23 -3.44 -13.03 -28.39
C GLU A 23 -3.50 -14.29 -27.51
N PHE A 24 -4.57 -14.49 -26.74
CA PHE A 24 -4.71 -15.70 -25.90
C PHE A 24 -4.66 -16.98 -26.73
N LYS A 25 -5.23 -16.99 -27.95
CA LYS A 25 -5.18 -18.15 -28.88
C LYS A 25 -3.76 -18.57 -29.24
N GLN A 26 -2.82 -17.63 -29.18
CA GLN A 26 -1.41 -17.85 -29.51
C GLN A 26 -0.54 -18.06 -28.28
N ALA A 27 -1.05 -17.73 -27.09
CA ALA A 27 -0.33 -17.85 -25.83
C ALA A 27 -0.14 -19.31 -25.39
N ASP A 28 1.09 -19.67 -25.04
CA ASP A 28 1.41 -20.97 -24.46
C ASP A 28 0.87 -21.14 -23.03
N ALA A 29 0.75 -20.02 -22.32
CA ALA A 29 0.15 -19.97 -20.98
C ALA A 29 -0.51 -18.60 -20.72
N ALA A 30 -1.63 -18.61 -20.00
CA ALA A 30 -2.24 -17.43 -19.39
C ALA A 30 -2.23 -17.58 -17.86
N ILE A 31 -1.85 -16.53 -17.13
CA ILE A 31 -1.89 -16.50 -15.67
C ILE A 31 -2.98 -15.51 -15.23
N ILE A 32 -3.99 -16.02 -14.53
CA ILE A 32 -5.10 -15.26 -13.99
C ILE A 32 -4.81 -15.00 -12.51
N VAL A 33 -4.68 -13.73 -12.11
CA VAL A 33 -4.35 -13.34 -10.74
C VAL A 33 -5.51 -12.59 -10.11
N GLY A 34 -6.15 -13.18 -9.11
CA GLY A 34 -7.22 -12.54 -8.33
C GLY A 34 -8.49 -12.19 -9.12
N ALA A 35 -8.66 -12.71 -10.34
CA ALA A 35 -9.78 -12.40 -11.23
C ALA A 35 -10.76 -13.58 -11.29
N CYS A 36 -12.06 -13.30 -11.15
CA CYS A 36 -13.13 -14.30 -11.20
C CYS A 36 -14.12 -14.01 -12.35
N ASP A 37 -15.04 -13.06 -12.19
CA ASP A 37 -16.10 -12.83 -13.19
C ASP A 37 -15.55 -12.34 -14.54
N VAL A 38 -14.51 -11.48 -14.53
CA VAL A 38 -13.94 -10.88 -15.74
C VAL A 38 -13.21 -11.86 -16.66
N VAL A 39 -13.04 -13.11 -16.23
CA VAL A 39 -12.44 -14.22 -17.00
C VAL A 39 -13.39 -15.41 -17.11
N ASN A 40 -14.68 -15.26 -16.74
CA ASN A 40 -15.62 -16.36 -16.68
C ASN A 40 -16.31 -16.60 -18.04
N PRO A 41 -16.08 -17.75 -18.71
CA PRO A 41 -16.68 -18.06 -20.01
C PRO A 41 -18.22 -18.18 -19.97
N ALA A 42 -18.80 -18.34 -18.78
CA ALA A 42 -20.25 -18.35 -18.59
C ALA A 42 -20.92 -17.06 -19.10
N ALA A 43 -20.18 -15.94 -19.18
CA ALA A 43 -20.66 -14.71 -19.80
C ALA A 43 -21.17 -14.92 -21.24
N ASN A 44 -20.63 -15.90 -21.96
CA ASN A 44 -20.99 -16.16 -23.36
C ASN A 44 -22.14 -17.18 -23.52
N THR A 45 -22.46 -17.96 -22.48
CA THR A 45 -23.31 -19.16 -22.61
C THR A 45 -24.42 -19.27 -21.58
N ALA A 46 -24.29 -18.63 -20.41
CA ALA A 46 -25.22 -18.79 -19.31
C ALA A 46 -26.40 -17.80 -19.39
N GLU A 47 -27.23 -17.93 -20.42
CA GLU A 47 -28.42 -17.08 -20.64
C GLU A 47 -29.28 -16.92 -19.38
N GLY A 48 -29.70 -15.68 -19.10
CA GLY A 48 -30.56 -15.37 -17.95
C GLY A 48 -29.82 -15.21 -16.62
N THR A 49 -28.50 -15.34 -16.59
CA THR A 49 -27.67 -15.04 -15.42
C THR A 49 -27.16 -13.59 -15.43
N PRO A 50 -26.77 -13.01 -14.29
CA PRO A 50 -26.22 -11.65 -14.23
C PRO A 50 -24.94 -11.43 -15.05
N ILE A 51 -24.20 -12.50 -15.34
CA ILE A 51 -22.95 -12.43 -16.10
C ILE A 51 -23.15 -12.53 -17.61
N TYR A 52 -24.32 -12.96 -18.08
CA TYR A 52 -24.57 -13.17 -19.50
C TYR A 52 -24.46 -11.87 -20.31
N GLY A 53 -23.64 -11.90 -21.36
CA GLY A 53 -23.35 -10.75 -22.21
C GLY A 53 -22.32 -9.78 -21.62
N MET A 54 -21.72 -10.07 -20.46
CA MET A 54 -20.63 -9.27 -19.94
C MET A 54 -19.35 -9.43 -20.79
N PRO A 55 -18.63 -8.34 -21.08
CA PRO A 55 -17.31 -8.44 -21.68
C PRO A 55 -16.34 -9.15 -20.73
N VAL A 56 -15.71 -10.23 -21.20
CA VAL A 56 -14.74 -11.02 -20.43
C VAL A 56 -13.46 -11.26 -21.24
N LEU A 57 -12.33 -11.36 -20.52
CA LEU A 57 -11.06 -11.80 -21.07
C LEU A 57 -11.14 -13.28 -21.44
N GLN A 58 -10.75 -13.62 -22.67
CA GLN A 58 -10.84 -14.97 -23.22
C GLN A 58 -9.61 -15.82 -22.86
N ALA A 59 -9.17 -15.75 -21.60
CA ALA A 59 -7.98 -16.43 -21.12
C ALA A 59 -8.03 -17.95 -21.30
N GLN A 60 -9.24 -18.54 -21.35
CA GLN A 60 -9.45 -19.96 -21.62
C GLN A 60 -8.93 -20.43 -22.99
N GLU A 61 -8.72 -19.51 -23.94
CA GLU A 61 -8.21 -19.83 -25.27
C GLU A 61 -6.70 -20.10 -25.30
N ALA A 62 -5.98 -19.76 -24.23
CA ALA A 62 -4.57 -20.12 -24.09
C ALA A 62 -4.37 -21.63 -23.91
N LYS A 63 -3.22 -22.15 -24.34
CA LYS A 63 -2.94 -23.59 -24.29
C LYS A 63 -2.97 -24.16 -22.88
N ASN A 64 -2.48 -23.39 -21.91
CA ASN A 64 -2.55 -23.69 -20.48
C ASN A 64 -3.00 -22.44 -19.74
N VAL A 65 -3.77 -22.63 -18.67
CA VAL A 65 -4.23 -21.51 -17.84
C VAL A 65 -3.89 -21.80 -16.39
N ILE A 66 -3.27 -20.85 -15.70
CA ILE A 66 -2.96 -20.94 -14.28
C ILE A 66 -3.79 -19.89 -13.55
N VAL A 67 -4.55 -20.30 -12.55
CA VAL A 67 -5.42 -19.41 -11.78
C VAL A 67 -4.90 -19.30 -10.35
N CYS A 68 -4.58 -18.08 -9.94
CA CYS A 68 -4.12 -17.70 -8.60
C CYS A 68 -5.24 -16.95 -7.88
N ASN A 69 -6.17 -17.68 -7.27
CA ASN A 69 -7.34 -17.12 -6.59
C ASN A 69 -7.49 -17.69 -5.17
N LEU A 70 -8.20 -16.96 -4.30
CA LEU A 70 -8.39 -17.37 -2.91
C LEU A 70 -9.13 -18.71 -2.78
N ASP A 71 -10.20 -18.88 -3.54
CA ASP A 71 -11.02 -20.08 -3.60
C ASP A 71 -11.72 -20.18 -4.97
N THR A 72 -12.61 -21.16 -5.10
CA THR A 72 -13.40 -21.40 -6.33
C THR A 72 -14.81 -20.83 -6.25
N LYS A 73 -15.13 -20.02 -5.23
CA LYS A 73 -16.48 -19.50 -5.07
C LYS A 73 -16.80 -18.52 -6.20
N PRO A 74 -18.10 -18.38 -6.55
CA PRO A 74 -18.54 -17.35 -7.46
C PRO A 74 -18.04 -15.96 -7.08
N GLY A 75 -17.79 -15.14 -8.10
CA GLY A 75 -17.52 -13.73 -7.93
C GLY A 75 -18.79 -12.94 -7.58
N TYR A 76 -18.76 -11.66 -7.93
CA TYR A 76 -19.88 -10.74 -7.74
C TYR A 76 -21.15 -11.20 -8.48
N SER A 77 -20.99 -11.84 -9.63
CA SER A 77 -22.12 -12.34 -10.44
C SER A 77 -22.94 -13.44 -9.75
N GLY A 78 -22.37 -14.13 -8.75
CA GLY A 78 -22.97 -15.30 -8.12
C GLY A 78 -23.00 -16.55 -9.01
N VAL A 79 -22.37 -16.50 -10.19
CA VAL A 79 -22.26 -17.63 -11.13
C VAL A 79 -20.92 -18.32 -10.95
N ASP A 80 -20.93 -19.65 -10.85
CA ASP A 80 -19.70 -20.45 -10.79
C ASP A 80 -18.84 -20.21 -12.05
N ASN A 81 -17.52 -20.16 -11.85
CA ASN A 81 -16.61 -19.92 -12.97
C ASN A 81 -16.31 -21.21 -13.72
N THR A 82 -16.97 -21.36 -14.88
CA THR A 82 -16.82 -22.53 -15.77
C THR A 82 -15.39 -22.73 -16.28
N LEU A 83 -14.53 -21.70 -16.24
CA LEU A 83 -13.10 -21.85 -16.55
C LEU A 83 -12.42 -22.85 -15.61
N TYR A 84 -12.79 -22.88 -14.33
CA TYR A 84 -12.10 -23.70 -13.32
C TYR A 84 -12.24 -25.21 -13.53
N GLU A 85 -13.19 -25.62 -14.36
CA GLU A 85 -13.48 -27.03 -14.66
C GLU A 85 -12.75 -27.54 -15.91
N MET A 86 -12.07 -26.66 -16.66
CA MET A 86 -11.45 -27.05 -17.92
C MET A 86 -10.16 -27.87 -17.69
N PRO A 87 -9.90 -28.93 -18.49
CA PRO A 87 -8.77 -29.84 -18.24
C PRO A 87 -7.38 -29.21 -18.28
N HIS A 88 -7.20 -28.10 -19.02
CA HIS A 88 -5.93 -27.37 -19.18
C HIS A 88 -5.80 -26.18 -18.22
N VAL A 89 -6.70 -26.10 -17.23
CA VAL A 89 -6.68 -25.07 -16.18
C VAL A 89 -6.10 -25.66 -14.89
N HIS A 90 -5.14 -24.94 -14.30
CA HIS A 90 -4.47 -25.30 -13.07
C HIS A 90 -4.79 -24.26 -11.99
N LEU A 91 -5.49 -24.70 -10.94
CA LEU A 91 -5.84 -23.84 -9.81
C LEU A 91 -4.75 -23.87 -8.73
N ILE A 92 -4.24 -22.70 -8.37
CA ILE A 92 -3.35 -22.49 -7.24
C ILE A 92 -4.13 -21.63 -6.23
N LEU A 93 -4.80 -22.32 -5.31
CA LEU A 93 -5.69 -21.66 -4.36
C LEU A 93 -4.91 -21.06 -3.17
N GLY A 94 -5.31 -19.87 -2.74
CA GLY A 94 -4.70 -19.13 -1.64
C GLY A 94 -4.64 -17.63 -1.91
N ASN A 95 -4.04 -16.87 -1.00
CA ASN A 95 -3.83 -15.44 -1.24
C ASN A 95 -3.06 -15.24 -2.57
N ALA A 96 -3.54 -14.31 -3.41
CA ALA A 96 -2.97 -14.09 -4.74
C ALA A 96 -1.48 -13.69 -4.68
N ALA A 97 -1.07 -12.90 -3.68
CA ALA A 97 0.33 -12.51 -3.51
C ALA A 97 1.21 -13.74 -3.20
N ASP A 98 0.76 -14.61 -2.28
CA ASP A 98 1.50 -15.82 -1.90
C ASP A 98 1.62 -16.80 -3.06
N THR A 99 0.55 -16.97 -3.84
CA THR A 99 0.50 -17.93 -4.95
C THR A 99 1.33 -17.46 -6.15
N VAL A 100 1.32 -16.16 -6.46
CA VAL A 100 2.21 -15.57 -7.47
C VAL A 100 3.67 -15.60 -7.00
N ALA A 101 3.95 -15.31 -5.73
CA ALA A 101 5.30 -15.42 -5.17
C ALA A 101 5.83 -16.86 -5.25
N LYS A 102 4.98 -17.85 -4.97
CA LYS A 102 5.31 -19.27 -5.12
C LYS A 102 5.66 -19.62 -6.57
N LEU A 103 4.83 -19.22 -7.53
CA LEU A 103 5.12 -19.43 -8.96
C LEU A 103 6.44 -18.78 -9.38
N THR A 104 6.68 -17.56 -8.94
CA THR A 104 7.91 -16.82 -9.24
C THR A 104 9.13 -17.54 -8.68
N ASN A 105 9.04 -18.02 -7.43
CA ASN A 105 10.11 -18.79 -6.80
C ASN A 105 10.36 -20.13 -7.50
N GLU A 106 9.31 -20.81 -7.96
CA GLU A 106 9.43 -22.08 -8.71
C GLU A 106 10.06 -21.87 -10.09
N LEU A 107 9.74 -20.76 -10.77
CA LEU A 107 10.38 -20.37 -12.04
C LEU A 107 11.85 -19.98 -11.83
N GLN A 108 12.14 -19.22 -10.77
CA GLN A 108 13.50 -18.82 -10.43
C GLN A 108 14.36 -19.99 -9.93
N ALA A 109 13.76 -21.04 -9.34
CA ALA A 109 14.49 -22.23 -8.89
C ALA A 109 15.02 -23.11 -10.05
N GLN A 110 14.62 -22.86 -11.31
CA GLN A 110 15.11 -23.57 -12.49
C GLN A 110 16.37 -22.93 -13.10
N ASP A 111 16.74 -21.70 -12.72
CA ASP A 111 17.99 -21.03 -13.09
C ASP A 111 18.84 -20.76 -11.83
N GLN A 112 20.09 -21.22 -11.81
CA GLN A 112 20.88 -21.43 -10.60
C GLN A 112 21.21 -20.20 -9.71
N VAL A 113 21.23 -20.46 -8.38
CA VAL A 113 22.17 -20.08 -7.29
C VAL A 113 22.80 -18.65 -7.26
N VAL A 114 22.87 -18.09 -6.03
CA VAL A 114 23.68 -16.95 -5.50
C VAL A 114 22.93 -15.58 -5.50
N ALA A 115 22.86 -14.74 -4.46
CA ALA A 115 23.29 -14.73 -3.06
C ALA A 115 22.42 -13.72 -2.27
N GLN A 116 22.18 -14.00 -0.98
CA GLN A 116 21.72 -13.01 -0.02
C GLN A 116 22.92 -12.31 0.62
N GLN A 117 22.94 -10.98 0.61
CA GLN A 117 23.78 -10.18 1.50
C GLN A 117 22.91 -9.61 2.62
N PRO A 118 23.32 -9.73 3.90
CA PRO A 118 22.74 -8.97 4.98
C PRO A 118 23.41 -7.59 5.05
N THR A 119 22.63 -6.51 4.94
CA THR A 119 23.10 -5.16 5.25
C THR A 119 23.06 -4.92 6.75
N THR A 120 24.23 -4.69 7.33
CA THR A 120 24.45 -4.31 8.72
C THR A 120 24.11 -2.84 8.90
N GLU A 121 23.09 -2.52 9.70
CA GLU A 121 22.82 -1.15 10.13
C GLU A 121 23.80 -0.74 11.25
N ALA A 122 24.51 0.37 11.01
CA ALA A 122 25.35 1.01 12.00
C ALA A 122 24.48 1.81 12.98
N LYS A 123 24.47 1.38 14.25
CA LYS A 123 23.76 2.05 15.34
C LYS A 123 24.54 3.30 15.76
N ALA A 124 24.08 4.48 15.37
CA ALA A 124 24.56 5.73 15.96
C ALA A 124 24.02 5.88 17.39
N LYS A 125 24.92 6.14 18.34
CA LYS A 125 24.60 6.48 19.73
C LYS A 125 23.99 7.88 19.78
N GLU A 126 22.75 8.00 20.23
CA GLU A 126 22.19 9.28 20.68
C GLU A 126 21.80 9.17 22.17
N THR A 127 22.11 10.24 22.91
CA THR A 127 21.76 10.48 24.31
C THR A 127 20.27 10.29 24.57
N ALA A 128 19.90 9.85 25.78
CA ALA A 128 18.58 9.36 26.17
C ALA A 128 17.40 10.32 25.89
N LYS A 129 16.97 10.39 24.62
CA LYS A 129 15.63 10.84 24.23
C LYS A 129 14.62 9.79 24.70
N PRO A 130 13.41 10.18 25.15
CA PRO A 130 12.34 9.23 25.43
C PRO A 130 12.08 8.39 24.16
N SER A 131 11.82 7.09 24.34
CA SER A 131 11.57 6.23 23.19
C SER A 131 10.24 6.62 22.52
N PRO A 132 10.09 6.41 21.20
CA PRO A 132 8.82 6.65 20.52
C PRO A 132 7.63 5.97 21.21
N ALA A 133 7.82 4.73 21.68
CA ALA A 133 6.80 4.01 22.43
C ALA A 133 6.44 4.68 23.77
N SER A 134 7.42 5.24 24.52
CA SER A 134 7.11 5.90 25.79
C SER A 134 6.37 7.22 25.58
N ILE A 135 6.68 7.95 24.50
CA ILE A 135 5.93 9.15 24.08
C ILE A 135 4.47 8.76 23.82
N LEU A 136 4.26 7.76 22.96
CA LEU A 136 2.91 7.32 22.56
C LEU A 136 2.09 6.72 23.70
N LYS A 137 2.70 6.00 24.65
CA LYS A 137 2.00 5.51 25.87
C LYS A 137 1.39 6.63 26.72
N SER A 138 1.95 7.84 26.64
CA SER A 138 1.51 9.00 27.42
C SER A 138 0.68 10.01 26.61
N ALA A 139 0.60 9.82 25.29
CA ALA A 139 -0.07 10.73 24.37
C ALA A 139 -1.59 10.68 24.57
N LYS A 140 -2.24 11.84 24.54
CA LYS A 140 -3.70 11.95 24.56
C LYS A 140 -4.28 12.21 23.19
N LYS A 141 -3.50 12.84 22.30
CA LYS A 141 -3.88 13.13 20.93
C LYS A 141 -2.76 12.78 19.96
N VAL A 142 -3.04 11.90 19.02
CA VAL A 142 -2.11 11.43 17.99
C VAL A 142 -2.70 11.65 16.60
N ILE A 143 -1.90 12.21 15.69
CA ILE A 143 -2.29 12.38 14.29
C ILE A 143 -1.41 11.49 13.43
N ILE A 144 -2.01 10.56 12.69
CA ILE A 144 -1.31 9.67 11.76
C ILE A 144 -1.33 10.29 10.36
N VAL A 145 -0.16 10.38 9.72
CA VAL A 145 0.02 10.91 8.37
C VAL A 145 0.48 9.77 7.45
N PRO A 146 -0.44 9.10 6.74
CA PRO A 146 -0.09 8.05 5.80
C PRO A 146 0.44 8.64 4.49
N GLY A 147 1.35 7.91 3.83
CA GLY A 147 1.91 8.28 2.53
C GLY A 147 2.23 7.08 1.66
N TYR A 148 2.88 7.33 0.52
CA TYR A 148 3.14 6.30 -0.49
C TYR A 148 3.93 5.10 0.03
N GLY A 149 4.88 5.29 0.95
CA GLY A 149 5.63 4.20 1.56
C GLY A 149 4.76 3.23 2.37
N MET A 150 3.61 3.68 2.89
CA MET A 150 2.61 2.80 3.52
C MET A 150 2.00 1.86 2.48
N ALA A 151 1.67 2.38 1.30
CA ALA A 151 1.09 1.60 0.20
C ALA A 151 2.09 0.57 -0.34
N VAL A 152 3.33 0.98 -0.60
CA VAL A 152 4.40 0.07 -1.05
C VAL A 152 4.64 -1.06 -0.06
N ALA A 153 4.58 -0.75 1.24
CA ALA A 153 4.76 -1.74 2.30
C ALA A 153 3.50 -2.56 2.61
N GLN A 154 2.35 -2.25 2.01
CA GLN A 154 1.04 -2.82 2.38
C GLN A 154 0.77 -2.74 3.89
N ALA A 155 1.09 -1.59 4.49
CA ALA A 155 1.11 -1.39 5.93
C ALA A 155 -0.24 -0.96 6.53
N GLN A 156 -1.30 -0.84 5.73
CA GLN A 156 -2.61 -0.32 6.17
C GLN A 156 -3.19 -1.11 7.35
N SER A 157 -3.05 -2.44 7.35
CA SER A 157 -3.51 -3.30 8.44
C SER A 157 -2.74 -3.05 9.75
N GLN A 158 -1.43 -2.84 9.66
CA GLN A 158 -0.58 -2.52 10.81
C GLN A 158 -0.90 -1.13 11.35
N VAL A 159 -1.19 -0.17 10.48
CA VAL A 159 -1.63 1.18 10.86
C VAL A 159 -2.99 1.15 11.55
N LYS A 160 -3.95 0.37 11.06
CA LYS A 160 -5.24 0.13 11.75
C LYS A 160 -5.02 -0.45 13.14
N HIS A 161 -4.15 -1.45 13.24
CA HIS A 161 -3.84 -2.11 14.50
C HIS A 161 -3.13 -1.16 15.50
N LEU A 162 -2.28 -0.25 15.01
CA LEU A 162 -1.69 0.83 15.80
C LEU A 162 -2.76 1.79 16.32
N MET A 163 -3.67 2.25 15.46
CA MET A 163 -4.80 3.10 15.84
C MET A 163 -5.61 2.43 16.96
N ASP A 164 -6.05 1.19 16.76
CA ASP A 164 -6.85 0.46 17.75
C ASP A 164 -6.12 0.32 19.10
N THR A 165 -4.81 0.08 19.07
CA THR A 165 -3.99 -0.04 20.28
C THR A 165 -3.88 1.30 21.03
N LEU A 166 -3.74 2.41 20.32
CA LEU A 166 -3.69 3.75 20.91
C LEU A 166 -5.05 4.15 21.50
N GLU A 167 -6.14 3.87 20.79
CA GLU A 167 -7.50 4.18 21.24
C GLU A 167 -7.92 3.33 22.45
N ALA A 168 -7.50 2.05 22.49
CA ALA A 168 -7.69 1.20 23.66
C ALA A 168 -7.01 1.77 24.92
N ASN A 169 -5.93 2.55 24.74
CA ASN A 169 -5.25 3.27 25.82
C ASN A 169 -5.85 4.66 26.12
N GLY A 170 -6.98 5.01 25.49
CA GLY A 170 -7.69 6.29 25.68
C GLY A 170 -7.10 7.47 24.90
N THR A 171 -6.27 7.20 23.90
CA THR A 171 -5.71 8.22 23.00
C THR A 171 -6.74 8.58 21.92
N GLU A 172 -6.94 9.87 21.65
CA GLU A 172 -7.65 10.32 20.46
C GLU A 172 -6.74 10.17 19.23
N VAL A 173 -7.18 9.38 18.25
CA VAL A 173 -6.43 9.18 16.99
C VAL A 173 -7.19 9.77 15.81
N LYS A 174 -6.49 10.58 15.01
CA LYS A 174 -6.98 11.14 13.74
C LYS A 174 -6.01 10.82 12.62
N PHE A 175 -6.51 10.75 11.39
CA PHE A 175 -5.71 10.64 10.18
C PHE A 175 -5.72 11.95 9.43
N ALA A 176 -4.53 12.43 9.08
CA ALA A 176 -4.35 13.60 8.25
C ALA A 176 -4.04 13.16 6.82
N ILE A 177 -4.99 13.35 5.91
CA ILE A 177 -4.89 12.95 4.52
C ILE A 177 -4.47 14.15 3.68
N HIS A 178 -3.31 14.02 3.04
CA HIS A 178 -2.89 15.00 2.04
C HIS A 178 -3.54 14.67 0.69
N PRO A 179 -4.07 15.65 -0.06
CA PRO A 179 -4.80 15.40 -1.31
C PRO A 179 -3.97 14.68 -2.38
N VAL A 180 -2.64 14.83 -2.34
CA VAL A 180 -1.70 14.12 -3.24
C VAL A 180 -0.80 13.11 -2.51
N ALA A 181 -1.19 12.64 -1.31
CA ALA A 181 -0.50 11.51 -0.69
C ALA A 181 -0.67 10.24 -1.54
N GLY A 182 0.43 9.54 -1.82
CA GLY A 182 0.44 8.37 -2.68
C GLY A 182 0.82 8.71 -4.12
N ARG A 183 0.18 8.02 -5.07
CA ARG A 183 0.38 8.19 -6.52
C ARG A 183 -0.93 8.27 -7.32
N MET A 184 -2.07 8.26 -6.65
CA MET A 184 -3.39 8.49 -7.25
C MET A 184 -4.26 9.36 -6.33
N PRO A 185 -5.26 10.09 -6.86
CA PRO A 185 -6.24 10.79 -6.03
C PRO A 185 -6.94 9.83 -5.07
N GLY A 186 -7.00 10.19 -3.79
CA GLY A 186 -7.65 9.39 -2.75
C GLY A 186 -6.93 8.07 -2.41
N HIS A 187 -5.66 7.90 -2.79
CA HIS A 187 -4.90 6.65 -2.57
C HIS A 187 -4.99 6.19 -1.10
N MET A 188 -4.74 7.10 -0.15
CA MET A 188 -4.77 6.77 1.27
C MET A 188 -6.19 6.46 1.76
N ASN A 189 -7.22 7.12 1.23
CA ASN A 189 -8.61 6.85 1.59
C ASN A 189 -9.02 5.43 1.22
N VAL A 190 -8.63 4.95 0.03
CA VAL A 190 -8.93 3.59 -0.43
C VAL A 190 -8.27 2.55 0.47
N LEU A 191 -6.97 2.69 0.76
CA LEU A 191 -6.25 1.73 1.59
C LEU A 191 -6.74 1.71 3.04
N LEU A 192 -7.10 2.87 3.60
CA LEU A 192 -7.63 2.94 4.96
C LEU A 192 -9.07 2.42 5.04
N ALA A 193 -9.88 2.61 3.99
CA ALA A 193 -11.21 2.03 3.88
C ALA A 193 -11.16 0.50 3.74
N GLU A 194 -10.16 -0.05 3.05
CA GLU A 194 -9.94 -1.50 2.93
C GLU A 194 -9.82 -2.21 4.29
N VAL A 195 -9.26 -1.51 5.29
CA VAL A 195 -9.03 -2.04 6.65
C VAL A 195 -9.99 -1.46 7.68
N ASP A 196 -11.15 -0.97 7.23
CA ASP A 196 -12.24 -0.47 8.07
C ASP A 196 -11.83 0.67 9.03
N VAL A 197 -10.96 1.60 8.60
CA VAL A 197 -10.77 2.85 9.34
C VAL A 197 -12.03 3.72 9.19
N PRO A 198 -12.64 4.19 10.29
CA PRO A 198 -13.82 5.04 10.24
C PRO A 198 -13.57 6.35 9.48
N TYR A 199 -14.47 6.70 8.55
CA TYR A 199 -14.36 7.91 7.72
C TYR A 199 -14.33 9.22 8.53
N ASP A 200 -14.98 9.26 9.70
CA ASP A 200 -14.98 10.42 10.62
C ASP A 200 -13.61 10.67 11.29
N LYS A 201 -12.67 9.73 11.13
CA LYS A 201 -11.27 9.90 11.53
C LYS A 201 -10.38 10.37 10.39
N LEU A 202 -10.85 10.41 9.15
CA LEU A 202 -10.09 10.84 7.99
C LEU A 202 -10.35 12.34 7.76
N TYR A 203 -9.36 13.16 8.08
CA TYR A 203 -9.44 14.60 7.91
C TYR A 203 -8.59 15.03 6.74
N GLU A 204 -9.15 15.91 5.90
CA GLU A 204 -8.40 16.58 4.85
C GLU A 204 -7.40 17.58 5.46
N MET A 205 -6.34 17.88 4.71
CA MET A 205 -5.25 18.75 5.15
C MET A 205 -5.69 20.12 5.70
N ASP A 206 -6.66 20.77 5.06
CA ASP A 206 -7.13 22.10 5.46
C ASP A 206 -7.84 22.08 6.83
N ASP A 207 -8.50 20.97 7.16
CA ASP A 207 -9.26 20.83 8.41
C ASP A 207 -8.36 20.41 9.58
N ILE A 208 -7.29 19.66 9.31
CA ILE A 208 -6.45 19.04 10.35
C ILE A 208 -5.18 19.83 10.69
N ASN A 209 -4.72 20.73 9.82
CA ASN A 209 -3.41 21.38 10.00
C ASN A 209 -3.29 22.15 11.33
N GLU A 210 -4.32 22.91 11.71
CA GLU A 210 -4.34 23.63 13.00
C GLU A 210 -4.35 22.71 14.23
N GLU A 211 -4.72 21.44 14.06
CA GLU A 211 -4.74 20.46 15.15
C GLU A 211 -3.35 19.90 15.49
N PHE A 212 -2.36 19.99 14.59
CA PHE A 212 -1.00 19.52 14.86
C PHE A 212 -0.37 20.23 16.07
N LYS A 213 -0.60 21.54 16.23
CA LYS A 213 -0.13 22.33 17.40
C LYS A 213 -0.61 21.78 18.74
N GLN A 214 -1.72 21.03 18.73
CA GLN A 214 -2.34 20.46 19.93
C GLN A 214 -2.04 18.96 20.07
N ALA A 215 -1.47 18.31 19.04
CA ALA A 215 -1.15 16.90 19.05
C ALA A 215 0.09 16.61 19.92
N ASP A 216 0.02 15.57 20.74
CA ASP A 216 1.15 15.12 21.53
C ASP A 216 2.18 14.37 20.69
N ALA A 217 1.71 13.71 19.62
CA ALA A 217 2.57 13.14 18.59
C ALA A 217 1.92 13.17 17.20
N ALA A 218 2.74 13.36 16.17
CA ALA A 218 2.41 13.02 14.79
C ALA A 218 3.16 11.75 14.39
N ILE A 219 2.48 10.76 13.79
CA ILE A 219 3.09 9.53 13.30
C ILE A 219 3.04 9.55 11.77
N ILE A 220 4.17 9.77 11.13
CA ILE A 220 4.32 9.74 9.67
C ILE A 220 4.61 8.31 9.24
N VAL A 221 3.80 7.76 8.35
CA VAL A 221 3.96 6.38 7.84
C VAL A 221 4.14 6.44 6.33
N GLY A 222 5.38 6.34 5.88
CA GLY A 222 5.72 6.33 4.45
C GLY A 222 5.44 7.64 3.70
N ALA A 223 5.29 8.77 4.40
CA ALA A 223 5.12 10.09 3.79
C ALA A 223 6.46 10.84 3.76
N CYS A 224 6.73 11.55 2.66
CA CYS A 224 7.95 12.35 2.50
C CYS A 224 7.63 13.77 2.03
N ASP A 225 7.31 13.98 0.75
CA ASP A 225 7.12 15.34 0.20
C ASP A 225 5.94 16.08 0.85
N VAL A 226 4.84 15.38 1.13
CA VAL A 226 3.59 15.95 1.67
C VAL A 226 3.70 16.46 3.12
N VAL A 227 4.82 16.18 3.78
CA VAL A 227 5.16 16.65 5.14
C VAL A 227 6.45 17.46 5.14
N ASN A 228 7.02 17.80 3.98
CA ASN A 228 8.32 18.45 3.88
C ASN A 228 8.20 19.98 4.09
N PRO A 229 8.74 20.54 5.19
CA PRO A 229 8.66 21.97 5.47
C PRO A 229 9.37 22.84 4.42
N ALA A 230 10.31 22.25 3.65
CA ALA A 230 11.00 22.93 2.56
C ALA A 230 10.06 23.47 1.48
N ALA A 231 8.85 22.91 1.34
CA ALA A 231 7.82 23.45 0.46
C ALA A 231 7.48 24.93 0.74
N ASN A 232 7.67 25.39 1.97
CA ASN A 232 7.37 26.78 2.37
C ASN A 232 8.57 27.74 2.23
N THR A 233 9.80 27.22 2.14
CA THR A 233 11.02 28.03 2.31
C THR A 233 12.05 27.86 1.20
N ALA A 234 12.08 26.71 0.53
CA ALA A 234 13.10 26.38 -0.46
C ALA A 234 12.69 26.84 -1.87
N GLU A 235 12.77 28.16 -2.12
CA GLU A 235 12.52 28.76 -3.44
C GLU A 235 13.29 28.05 -4.56
N GLY A 236 12.64 27.88 -5.71
CA GLY A 236 13.26 27.25 -6.89
C GLY A 236 13.29 25.72 -6.87
N THR A 237 12.81 25.08 -5.81
CA THR A 237 12.63 23.61 -5.77
C THR A 237 11.27 23.19 -6.34
N PRO A 238 11.12 21.95 -6.85
CA PRO A 238 9.85 21.45 -7.38
C PRO A 238 8.68 21.42 -6.38
N ILE A 239 8.97 21.47 -5.08
CA ILE A 239 7.96 21.44 -4.01
C ILE A 239 7.62 22.83 -3.47
N TYR A 240 8.32 23.87 -3.89
CA TYR A 240 8.09 25.21 -3.37
C TYR A 240 6.67 25.69 -3.72
N GLY A 241 5.94 26.13 -2.70
CA GLY A 241 4.54 26.57 -2.81
C GLY A 241 3.52 25.43 -2.80
N MET A 242 3.95 24.17 -2.74
CA MET A 242 3.04 23.05 -2.51
C MET A 242 2.50 23.13 -1.08
N PRO A 243 1.17 23.14 -0.87
CA PRO A 243 0.61 22.96 0.47
C PRO A 243 1.14 21.65 1.07
N VAL A 244 1.44 21.65 2.36
CA VAL A 244 1.94 20.47 3.08
C VAL A 244 1.21 20.32 4.41
N LEU A 245 1.16 19.09 4.91
CA LEU A 245 0.75 18.81 6.28
C LEU A 245 1.81 19.34 7.25
N GLN A 246 1.40 20.18 8.20
CA GLN A 246 2.27 20.84 9.16
C GLN A 246 2.63 19.93 10.34
N ALA A 247 3.00 18.67 10.03
CA ALA A 247 3.29 17.64 11.03
C ALA A 247 4.42 18.05 11.99
N GLN A 248 5.35 18.90 11.55
CA GLN A 248 6.41 19.46 12.38
C GLN A 248 5.92 20.25 13.60
N GLU A 249 4.68 20.73 13.59
CA GLU A 249 4.10 21.51 14.69
C GLU A 249 3.61 20.65 15.86
N ALA A 250 3.53 19.33 15.69
CA ALA A 250 3.26 18.41 16.80
C ALA A 250 4.40 18.39 17.81
N LYS A 251 4.08 18.10 19.08
CA LYS A 251 5.08 18.10 20.17
C LYS A 251 6.22 17.10 19.92
N ASN A 252 5.89 15.95 19.35
CA ASN A 252 6.84 14.94 18.90
C ASN A 252 6.42 14.44 17.53
N VAL A 253 7.39 14.07 16.70
CA VAL A 253 7.09 13.49 15.38
C VAL A 253 7.83 12.16 15.27
N ILE A 254 7.12 11.11 14.89
CA ILE A 254 7.66 9.76 14.74
C ILE A 254 7.51 9.39 13.27
N VAL A 255 8.62 9.04 12.61
CA VAL A 255 8.64 8.74 11.17
C VAL A 255 8.98 7.28 10.96
N CYS A 256 8.06 6.54 10.34
CA CYS A 256 8.22 5.16 9.91
C CYS A 256 8.41 5.13 8.38
N ASN A 257 9.64 5.37 7.93
CA ASN A 257 10.01 5.41 6.50
C ASN A 257 11.16 4.45 6.21
N LEU A 258 11.28 4.02 4.95
CA LEU A 258 12.33 3.08 4.54
C LEU A 258 13.74 3.62 4.79
N ASP A 259 13.97 4.87 4.40
CA ASP A 259 15.22 5.60 4.57
C ASP A 259 14.94 7.10 4.66
N THR A 260 16.00 7.91 4.62
CA THR A 260 15.93 9.38 4.64
C THR A 260 16.05 9.99 3.24
N LYS A 261 15.98 9.19 2.17
CA LYS A 261 16.15 9.70 0.81
C LYS A 261 14.95 10.57 0.39
N PRO A 262 15.14 11.47 -0.57
CA PRO A 262 14.05 12.26 -1.13
C PRO A 262 12.87 11.43 -1.62
N GLY A 263 11.69 12.05 -1.59
CA GLY A 263 10.48 11.52 -2.19
C GLY A 263 10.44 11.69 -3.71
N TYR A 264 9.23 11.86 -4.24
CA TYR A 264 9.02 12.09 -5.67
C TYR A 264 9.69 13.38 -6.16
N SER A 265 9.72 14.39 -5.31
CA SER A 265 10.29 15.70 -5.65
C SER A 265 11.80 15.72 -5.88
N GLY A 266 12.53 14.73 -5.37
CA GLY A 266 13.99 14.76 -5.34
C GLY A 266 14.60 15.75 -4.33
N VAL A 267 13.79 16.37 -3.46
CA VAL A 267 14.25 17.32 -2.43
C VAL A 267 14.36 16.61 -1.07
N ASP A 268 15.49 16.83 -0.38
CA ASP A 268 15.69 16.31 0.98
C ASP A 268 14.64 16.86 1.95
N ASN A 269 14.22 16.04 2.90
CA ASN A 269 13.17 16.41 3.84
C ASN A 269 13.76 17.05 5.11
N THR A 270 13.60 18.38 5.21
CA THR A 270 14.13 19.17 6.34
C THR A 270 13.45 18.84 7.67
N LEU A 271 12.29 18.17 7.67
CA LEU A 271 11.67 17.64 8.89
C LEU A 271 12.60 16.65 9.60
N TYR A 272 13.34 15.82 8.87
CA TYR A 272 14.15 14.73 9.48
C TYR A 272 15.30 15.22 10.36
N GLU A 273 15.67 16.49 10.23
CA GLU A 273 16.75 17.13 10.99
C GLU A 273 16.26 17.78 12.30
N MET A 274 14.95 17.84 12.54
CA MET A 274 14.40 18.53 13.70
C MET A 274 14.61 17.72 15.00
N PRO A 275 14.89 18.39 16.14
CA PRO A 275 15.32 17.70 17.36
C PRO A 275 14.24 16.80 18.00
N HIS A 276 12.97 17.10 17.77
CA HIS A 276 11.79 16.36 18.27
C HIS A 276 11.27 15.31 17.29
N VAL A 277 12.01 15.05 16.21
CA VAL A 277 11.70 14.01 15.23
C VAL A 277 12.46 12.72 15.58
N HIS A 278 11.74 11.61 15.57
CA HIS A 278 12.24 10.27 15.85
C HIS A 278 12.10 9.42 14.58
N LEU A 279 13.22 9.10 13.95
CA LEU A 279 13.24 8.27 12.75
C LEU A 279 13.31 6.79 13.14
N ILE A 280 12.35 6.00 12.67
CA ILE A 280 12.33 4.54 12.74
C ILE A 280 12.45 4.05 11.31
N LEU A 281 13.70 3.82 10.87
CA LEU A 281 13.98 3.44 9.50
C LEU A 281 13.68 1.94 9.25
N GLY A 282 13.25 1.62 8.03
CA GLY A 282 12.90 0.27 7.59
C GLY A 282 11.54 0.19 6.93
N ASN A 283 11.14 -1.01 6.51
CA ASN A 283 9.82 -1.22 5.90
C ASN A 283 8.70 -0.69 6.84
N ALA A 284 7.75 0.06 6.28
CA ALA A 284 6.72 0.73 7.08
C ALA A 284 5.83 -0.25 7.86
N ALA A 285 5.51 -1.42 7.29
CA ALA A 285 4.72 -2.45 7.97
C ALA A 285 5.46 -2.98 9.20
N ASP A 286 6.75 -3.28 9.06
CA ASP A 286 7.58 -3.82 10.14
C ASP A 286 7.80 -2.81 11.26
N THR A 287 8.11 -1.56 10.90
CA THR A 287 8.40 -0.49 11.86
C THR A 287 7.15 -0.10 12.64
N VAL A 288 5.98 0.00 11.98
CA VAL A 288 4.68 0.24 12.64
C VAL A 288 4.30 -0.94 13.54
N ALA A 289 4.47 -2.19 13.07
CA ALA A 289 4.17 -3.38 13.88
C ALA A 289 5.05 -3.44 15.13
N LYS A 290 6.36 -3.17 14.99
CA LYS A 290 7.30 -3.10 16.11
C LYS A 290 6.88 -2.03 17.11
N LEU A 291 6.59 -0.82 16.64
CA LEU A 291 6.14 0.28 17.49
C LEU A 291 4.87 -0.10 18.25
N THR A 292 3.90 -0.69 17.57
CA THR A 292 2.64 -1.13 18.19
C THR A 292 2.85 -2.21 19.26
N ASN A 293 3.79 -3.13 19.05
CA ASN A 293 4.12 -4.15 20.04
C ASN A 293 4.74 -3.56 21.31
N GLU A 294 5.51 -2.47 21.19
CA GLU A 294 6.08 -1.78 22.34
C GLU A 294 5.03 -0.99 23.15
N LEU A 295 3.83 -0.74 22.59
CA LEU A 295 2.70 -0.08 23.28
C LEU A 295 1.89 -1.00 24.19
N ARG A 296 2.03 -2.32 24.00
CA ARG A 296 1.37 -3.33 24.84
C ARG A 296 2.06 -3.48 26.20
#